data_AF-A0A2N3E0P6-F1
#
_entry.id   AF-A0A2N3E0P6-F1
#
_cell.length_a   1.000
_cell.length_b   1.000
_cell.length_c   1.000
_cell.angle_alpha   90.00
_cell.angle_beta   90.00
_cell.angle_gamma   90.00
#
_symmetry.space_group_name_H-M   'P 1'
#
loop_
_entity.id
_entity.type
_entity.pdbx_description
1 polymer ?
#
loop_
_entity_poly.entity_id
_entity_poly.type
_entity_poly.pdbx_seq_one_letter_code
_entity_poly.pdbx_strand_id
1 'polypeptide(L)'
;MSTRDRTGEDWNDQEIGLIVADYFAMLDMHLNGETYVKARHNAVLQDQTGRSKGSIEFKYQNISAVLEALERPWIPGYKPMRNFQRAPLRGVEEFLDRRDAGTALLLPNKMAFAEQGILFVGEAPPRIDRPEEKNPDLARLVRKFDPALRDERNRQLGKLGEERVFHSEKARLRAAGRDDLASKVRWVAQEDGDGAGFDVLSFTERGDERFLEVKTTVGSEQTPFYISKNEKSFSEERQDAFRIFRLYDFARAPKAFEITPPLESRLILEAANYKASFR
;
A
#
# COMPACT_ATOMS: atom_id res chain seq x y z
N MET A 1 0.50 -6.70 45.18
CA MET A 1 -0.92 -6.49 44.86
C MET A 1 -1.38 -7.65 43.99
N SER A 2 -2.50 -8.28 44.31
CA SER A 2 -2.97 -9.51 43.66
C SER A 2 -3.34 -9.25 42.19
N THR A 3 -2.53 -9.71 41.25
CA THR A 3 -2.88 -9.78 39.82
C THR A 3 -4.01 -10.80 39.66
N ARG A 4 -5.26 -10.33 39.68
CA ARG A 4 -6.40 -11.16 39.30
C ARG A 4 -6.22 -11.52 37.83
N ASP A 5 -6.19 -12.80 37.52
CA ASP A 5 -6.23 -13.31 36.15
C ASP A 5 -7.58 -12.92 35.53
N ARG A 6 -7.56 -11.95 34.60
CA ARG A 6 -8.75 -11.41 33.91
C ARG A 6 -9.02 -12.14 32.58
N THR A 7 -8.60 -13.40 32.48
CA THR A 7 -8.82 -14.24 31.30
C THR A 7 -10.32 -14.47 31.11
N GLY A 8 -10.84 -14.09 29.94
CA GLY A 8 -12.27 -14.24 29.59
C GLY A 8 -13.14 -13.00 29.80
N GLU A 9 -12.64 -11.95 30.47
CA GLU A 9 -13.37 -10.68 30.58
C GLU A 9 -13.30 -9.86 29.28
N ASP A 10 -14.33 -9.06 29.00
CA ASP A 10 -14.32 -8.12 27.86
C ASP A 10 -13.28 -7.01 28.03
N TRP A 11 -12.65 -6.59 26.94
CA TRP A 11 -11.68 -5.49 26.92
C TRP A 11 -12.40 -4.15 26.98
N ASN A 12 -11.99 -3.27 27.90
CA ASN A 12 -12.55 -1.92 28.02
C ASN A 12 -11.85 -0.90 27.08
N ASP A 13 -12.45 0.27 26.91
CA ASP A 13 -11.95 1.31 26.00
C ASP A 13 -10.52 1.78 26.33
N GLN A 14 -10.13 1.82 27.62
CA GLN A 14 -8.77 2.18 28.03
C GLN A 14 -7.75 1.09 27.63
N GLU A 15 -8.07 -0.18 27.89
CA GLU A 15 -7.22 -1.31 27.50
C GLU A 15 -7.05 -1.38 25.98
N ILE A 16 -8.14 -1.14 25.22
CA ILE A 16 -8.12 -1.06 23.77
C ILE A 16 -7.23 0.10 23.28
N GLY A 17 -7.34 1.28 23.90
CA GLY A 17 -6.49 2.42 23.57
C GLY A 17 -5.00 2.13 23.79
N LEU A 18 -4.65 1.49 24.92
CA LEU A 18 -3.26 1.13 25.25
C LEU A 18 -2.67 0.13 24.25
N ILE A 19 -3.38 -0.96 23.94
CA ILE A 19 -2.87 -1.99 23.04
C ILE A 19 -2.77 -1.50 21.58
N VAL A 20 -3.70 -0.65 21.14
CA VAL A 20 -3.63 -0.04 19.80
C VAL A 20 -2.43 0.91 19.71
N ALA A 21 -2.24 1.79 20.69
CA ALA A 21 -1.11 2.71 20.72
C ALA A 21 0.24 1.97 20.74
N ASP A 22 0.36 0.93 21.58
CA ASP A 22 1.57 0.11 21.65
C ASP A 22 1.84 -0.67 20.35
N TYR A 23 0.80 -1.23 19.71
CA TYR A 23 0.94 -1.87 18.41
C TYR A 23 1.48 -0.90 17.35
N PHE A 24 0.90 0.31 17.25
CA PHE A 24 1.35 1.29 16.28
C PHE A 24 2.76 1.82 16.57
N ALA A 25 3.16 1.95 17.84
CA ALA A 25 4.54 2.29 18.20
C ALA A 25 5.53 1.23 17.72
N MET A 26 5.22 -0.07 17.90
CA MET A 26 6.03 -1.15 17.34
C MET A 26 6.01 -1.16 15.81
N LEU A 27 4.88 -0.84 15.18
CA LEU A 27 4.78 -0.80 13.72
C LEU A 27 5.65 0.33 13.15
N ASP A 28 5.69 1.48 13.80
CA ASP A 28 6.53 2.61 13.41
C ASP A 28 8.02 2.21 13.46
N MET A 29 8.45 1.60 14.57
CA MET A 29 9.82 1.05 14.69
C MET A 29 10.10 0.04 13.58
N HIS A 30 9.15 -0.88 13.31
CA HIS A 30 9.30 -1.88 12.26
C HIS A 30 9.49 -1.27 10.87
N LEU A 31 8.70 -0.26 10.51
CA LEU A 31 8.75 0.41 9.21
C LEU A 31 10.01 1.28 9.05
N ASN A 32 10.55 1.79 10.14
CA ASN A 32 11.81 2.54 10.14
C ASN A 32 13.07 1.64 10.21
N GLY A 33 12.91 0.32 10.30
CA GLY A 33 14.03 -0.61 10.50
C GLY A 33 14.67 -0.53 11.89
N GLU A 34 13.98 0.08 12.85
CA GLU A 34 14.41 0.15 14.25
C GLU A 34 14.20 -1.19 14.96
N THR A 35 15.07 -1.50 15.92
CA THR A 35 14.97 -2.73 16.71
C THR A 35 13.91 -2.59 17.81
N TYR A 36 13.00 -3.57 17.92
CA TYR A 36 12.03 -3.66 19.01
C TYR A 36 11.87 -5.12 19.47
N VAL A 37 11.48 -5.31 20.74
CA VAL A 37 11.33 -6.64 21.36
C VAL A 37 9.88 -6.88 21.76
N LYS A 38 9.16 -7.65 20.95
CA LYS A 38 7.74 -8.01 21.17
C LYS A 38 7.42 -8.51 22.58
N ALA A 39 8.29 -9.34 23.14
CA ALA A 39 8.11 -9.87 24.49
C ALA A 39 8.12 -8.76 25.58
N ARG A 40 8.90 -7.69 25.37
CA ARG A 40 8.96 -6.53 26.28
C ARG A 40 7.69 -5.70 26.21
N HIS A 41 7.21 -5.38 25.00
CA HIS A 41 5.95 -4.67 24.80
C HIS A 41 4.77 -5.43 25.43
N ASN A 42 4.72 -6.73 25.18
CA ASN A 42 3.72 -7.60 25.79
C ASN A 42 3.80 -7.55 27.33
N ALA A 43 4.99 -7.69 27.93
CA ALA A 43 5.16 -7.62 29.39
C ALA A 43 4.71 -6.28 30.00
N VAL A 44 4.97 -5.16 29.32
CA VAL A 44 4.49 -3.84 29.74
C VAL A 44 2.96 -3.78 29.72
N LEU A 45 2.32 -4.28 28.66
CA LEU A 45 0.86 -4.32 28.59
C LEU A 45 0.25 -5.27 29.63
N GLN A 46 0.90 -6.39 29.97
CA GLN A 46 0.45 -7.27 31.05
C GLN A 46 0.41 -6.51 32.39
N ASP A 47 1.44 -5.73 32.70
CA ASP A 47 1.50 -4.92 33.92
C ASP A 47 0.42 -3.83 33.95
N GLN A 48 0.19 -3.15 32.82
CA GLN A 48 -0.78 -2.06 32.72
C GLN A 48 -2.25 -2.50 32.71
N THR A 49 -2.54 -3.68 32.15
CA THR A 49 -3.92 -4.13 31.90
C THR A 49 -4.35 -5.32 32.77
N GLY A 50 -3.39 -6.05 33.34
CA GLY A 50 -3.62 -7.34 34.01
C GLY A 50 -4.03 -8.48 33.06
N ARG A 51 -3.94 -8.28 31.75
CA ARG A 51 -4.26 -9.30 30.74
C ARG A 51 -3.11 -10.29 30.61
N SER A 52 -3.43 -11.54 30.26
CA SER A 52 -2.41 -12.55 30.00
C SER A 52 -1.67 -12.28 28.69
N LYS A 53 -0.42 -12.73 28.61
CA LYS A 53 0.40 -12.71 27.38
C LYS A 53 -0.40 -13.15 26.14
N GLY A 54 -1.11 -14.27 26.22
CA GLY A 54 -1.87 -14.83 25.11
C GLY A 54 -3.05 -13.95 24.68
N SER A 55 -3.74 -13.30 25.63
CA SER A 55 -4.82 -12.36 25.32
C SER A 55 -4.31 -11.15 24.53
N ILE A 56 -3.15 -10.63 24.92
CA ILE A 56 -2.50 -9.50 24.25
C ILE A 56 -2.04 -9.90 22.84
N GLU A 57 -1.36 -11.05 22.68
CA GLU A 57 -0.94 -11.54 21.36
C GLU A 57 -2.14 -11.76 20.42
N PHE A 58 -3.24 -12.30 20.95
CA PHE A 58 -4.47 -12.45 20.21
C PHE A 58 -5.07 -11.12 19.76
N LYS A 59 -5.06 -10.09 20.63
CA LYS A 59 -5.52 -8.75 20.25
C LYS A 59 -4.60 -8.07 19.23
N TYR A 60 -3.29 -8.25 19.30
CA TYR A 60 -2.39 -7.79 18.23
C TYR A 60 -2.70 -8.45 16.88
N GLN A 61 -3.00 -9.75 16.85
CA GLN A 61 -3.42 -10.43 15.61
C GLN A 61 -4.75 -9.88 15.05
N ASN A 62 -5.67 -9.48 15.93
CA ASN A 62 -6.89 -8.80 15.50
C ASN A 62 -6.59 -7.40 14.93
N ILE A 63 -5.67 -6.64 15.53
CA ILE A 63 -5.23 -5.35 14.97
C ILE A 63 -4.58 -5.57 13.59
N SER A 64 -3.72 -6.58 13.44
CA SER A 64 -3.15 -6.94 12.14
C SER A 64 -4.23 -7.27 11.10
N ALA A 65 -5.34 -7.92 11.49
CA ALA A 65 -6.45 -8.22 10.60
C ALA A 65 -7.20 -6.97 10.14
N VAL A 66 -7.39 -5.99 11.03
CA VAL A 66 -7.93 -4.68 10.65
C VAL A 66 -6.99 -4.00 9.66
N LEU A 67 -5.68 -3.96 9.94
CA LEU A 67 -4.70 -3.33 9.05
C LEU A 67 -4.58 -4.02 7.69
N GLU A 68 -4.67 -5.35 7.64
CA GLU A 68 -4.70 -6.12 6.39
C GLU A 68 -5.92 -5.74 5.53
N ALA A 69 -7.11 -5.64 6.14
CA ALA A 69 -8.31 -5.21 5.43
C ALA A 69 -8.23 -3.75 4.95
N LEU A 70 -7.51 -2.89 5.69
CA LEU A 70 -7.21 -1.51 5.29
C LEU A 70 -6.01 -1.43 4.32
N GLU A 71 -5.48 -2.58 3.87
CA GLU A 71 -4.32 -2.69 2.98
C GLU A 71 -3.13 -1.84 3.46
N ARG A 72 -2.85 -1.96 4.76
CA ARG A 72 -1.72 -1.32 5.45
C ARG A 72 -0.72 -2.37 5.93
N PRO A 73 0.56 -1.99 6.09
CA PRO A 73 1.54 -2.86 6.73
C PRO A 73 1.11 -3.24 8.15
N TRP A 74 1.40 -4.48 8.52
CA TRP A 74 1.22 -5.02 9.87
C TRP A 74 2.56 -5.57 10.39
N ILE A 75 2.65 -6.02 11.64
CA ILE A 75 3.90 -6.53 12.21
C ILE A 75 4.08 -8.03 11.91
N PRO A 76 5.09 -8.47 11.12
CA PRO A 76 5.36 -9.88 10.86
C PRO A 76 5.43 -10.68 12.16
N GLY A 77 4.78 -11.84 12.24
CA GLY A 77 4.67 -12.66 13.46
C GLY A 77 3.40 -12.44 14.28
N TYR A 78 2.71 -11.31 14.12
CA TYR A 78 1.32 -11.15 14.55
C TYR A 78 0.41 -11.34 13.33
N LYS A 79 0.28 -12.58 12.86
CA LYS A 79 -0.47 -12.90 11.64
C LYS A 79 -1.94 -12.44 11.78
N PRO A 80 -2.48 -11.73 10.76
CA PRO A 80 -3.90 -11.39 10.68
C PRO A 80 -4.81 -12.59 10.99
N MET A 81 -5.73 -12.39 11.93
CA MET A 81 -6.70 -13.42 12.30
C MET A 81 -7.95 -13.30 11.42
N ARG A 82 -8.36 -14.39 10.75
CA ARG A 82 -9.43 -14.36 9.74
C ARG A 82 -10.85 -14.15 10.28
N ASN A 83 -11.09 -14.45 11.56
CA ASN A 83 -12.41 -14.38 12.21
C ASN A 83 -12.34 -13.51 13.48
N PHE A 84 -11.92 -12.25 13.34
CA PHE A 84 -11.62 -11.40 14.50
C PHE A 84 -12.85 -10.68 15.08
N GLN A 85 -12.80 -10.43 16.39
CA GLN A 85 -13.87 -9.77 17.15
C GLN A 85 -14.02 -8.29 16.79
N ARG A 86 -15.22 -7.70 16.94
CA ARG A 86 -15.52 -6.28 16.65
C ARG A 86 -14.67 -5.25 17.41
N ALA A 87 -14.26 -5.56 18.65
CA ALA A 87 -13.70 -4.58 19.59
C ALA A 87 -12.46 -3.79 19.08
N PRO A 88 -11.48 -4.37 18.37
CA PRO A 88 -10.31 -3.63 17.88
C PRO A 88 -10.62 -2.63 16.76
N LEU A 89 -11.78 -2.74 16.07
CA LEU A 89 -12.15 -1.84 14.98
C LEU A 89 -12.26 -0.39 15.46
N ARG A 90 -12.96 -0.17 16.58
CA ARG A 90 -13.19 1.17 17.13
C ARG A 90 -11.88 1.82 17.61
N GLY A 91 -11.03 1.06 18.31
CA GLY A 91 -9.75 1.57 18.78
C GLY A 91 -8.82 1.95 17.62
N VAL A 92 -8.75 1.12 16.58
CA VAL A 92 -7.97 1.44 15.37
C VAL A 92 -8.55 2.65 14.63
N GLU A 93 -9.88 2.73 14.48
CA GLU A 93 -10.55 3.90 13.89
C GLU A 93 -10.20 5.20 14.62
N GLU A 94 -10.38 5.24 15.94
CA GLU A 94 -10.09 6.42 16.76
C GLU A 94 -8.60 6.80 16.71
N PHE A 95 -7.71 5.81 16.66
CA PHE A 95 -6.28 6.06 16.52
C PHE A 95 -5.94 6.65 15.15
N LEU A 96 -6.49 6.07 14.07
CA LEU A 96 -6.28 6.57 12.72
C LEU A 96 -6.89 7.96 12.54
N ASP A 97 -8.08 8.26 13.07
CA ASP A 97 -8.66 9.61 13.02
C ASP A 97 -7.73 10.68 13.63
N ARG A 98 -7.02 10.34 14.71
CA ARG A 98 -6.07 11.25 15.36
C ARG A 98 -4.76 11.40 14.59
N ARG A 99 -4.33 10.34 13.89
CA ARG A 99 -3.02 10.27 13.20
C ARG A 99 -3.10 10.70 11.73
N ASP A 100 -4.16 10.35 11.02
CA ASP A 100 -4.42 10.65 9.60
C ASP A 100 -4.93 12.08 9.37
N ALA A 101 -4.81 12.99 10.35
CA ALA A 101 -4.99 14.43 10.14
C ALA A 101 -4.02 15.03 9.09
N GLY A 102 -3.07 14.23 8.57
CA GLY A 102 -2.34 14.54 7.35
C GLY A 102 -1.49 13.37 6.87
N THR A 103 -2.08 12.43 6.14
CA THR A 103 -1.43 11.62 5.06
C THR A 103 0.01 11.11 5.29
N ALA A 104 0.40 10.76 6.51
CA ALA A 104 1.73 10.24 6.79
C ALA A 104 1.65 8.73 6.97
N LEU A 105 1.54 8.01 5.85
CA LEU A 105 2.08 6.65 5.81
C LEU A 105 3.58 6.77 6.08
N LEU A 106 4.08 6.08 7.09
CA LEU A 106 5.51 5.88 7.27
C LEU A 106 5.99 5.02 6.10
N LEU A 107 6.40 5.69 5.02
CA LEU A 107 7.15 5.06 3.96
C LEU A 107 8.55 4.80 4.50
N PRO A 108 9.15 3.62 4.24
CA PRO A 108 10.50 3.33 4.68
C PRO A 108 11.42 4.48 4.23
N ASN A 109 12.23 4.96 5.18
CA ASN A 109 13.06 6.14 4.99
C ASN A 109 13.96 5.95 3.75
N LYS A 110 14.16 7.03 3.00
CA LYS A 110 14.89 7.10 1.73
C LYS A 110 16.21 6.32 1.76
N MET A 111 16.19 5.03 1.42
CA MET A 111 17.39 4.28 1.07
C MET A 111 17.39 4.11 -0.44
N ALA A 112 18.35 4.82 -1.04
CA ALA A 112 18.63 5.02 -2.46
C ALA A 112 17.98 3.98 -3.39
N PHE A 113 16.81 4.31 -3.94
CA PHE A 113 16.16 3.50 -4.99
C PHE A 113 17.08 3.26 -6.20
N ALA A 114 18.02 4.18 -6.45
CA ALA A 114 19.07 4.03 -7.45
C ALA A 114 19.98 2.80 -7.23
N GLU A 115 20.12 2.30 -6.00
CA GLU A 115 20.93 1.12 -5.66
C GLU A 115 20.13 -0.19 -5.63
N GLN A 116 18.80 -0.13 -5.75
CA GLN A 116 17.92 -1.30 -5.62
C GLN A 116 17.82 -2.15 -6.91
N GLY A 117 18.65 -1.86 -7.91
CA GLY A 117 18.74 -2.65 -9.15
C GLY A 117 17.42 -2.76 -9.94
N ILE A 118 17.36 -3.78 -10.80
CA ILE A 118 16.23 -4.05 -11.69
C ILE A 118 15.07 -4.61 -10.87
N LEU A 119 13.86 -4.05 -11.03
CA LEU A 119 12.63 -4.65 -10.50
C LEU A 119 12.35 -5.95 -11.22
N PHE A 120 12.05 -6.99 -10.46
CA PHE A 120 11.41 -8.16 -11.02
C PHE A 120 9.95 -7.84 -11.34
N VAL A 121 9.59 -7.93 -12.63
CA VAL A 121 8.22 -7.76 -13.12
C VAL A 121 7.61 -9.16 -13.28
N GLY A 122 6.69 -9.51 -12.38
CA GLY A 122 5.96 -10.78 -12.40
C GLY A 122 4.72 -10.73 -13.28
N GLU A 123 3.98 -11.84 -13.30
CA GLU A 123 2.68 -11.91 -13.97
C GLU A 123 1.61 -11.12 -13.21
N ALA A 124 0.74 -10.44 -13.96
CA ALA A 124 -0.45 -9.81 -13.37
C ALA A 124 -1.37 -10.89 -12.77
N PRO A 125 -1.87 -10.68 -11.54
CA PRO A 125 -2.74 -11.66 -10.88
C PRO A 125 -4.01 -11.93 -11.71
N PRO A 126 -4.61 -13.13 -11.58
CA PRO A 126 -5.88 -13.41 -12.23
C PRO A 126 -6.97 -12.48 -11.69
N ARG A 127 -7.99 -12.24 -12.51
CA ARG A 127 -9.19 -11.55 -12.03
C ARG A 127 -9.81 -12.38 -10.91
N ILE A 128 -10.03 -11.77 -9.74
CA ILE A 128 -10.75 -12.38 -8.62
C ILE A 128 -11.98 -11.55 -8.35
N ASP A 129 -13.14 -12.20 -8.31
CA ASP A 129 -14.35 -11.58 -7.77
C ASP A 129 -14.19 -11.53 -6.24
N ARG A 130 -13.97 -10.33 -5.69
CA ARG A 130 -13.91 -10.17 -4.23
C ARG A 130 -15.32 -10.40 -3.68
N PRO A 131 -15.52 -11.39 -2.77
CA PRO A 131 -16.78 -11.48 -2.07
C PRO A 131 -16.99 -10.22 -1.25
N GLU A 132 -18.23 -9.73 -1.19
CA GLU A 132 -18.58 -8.61 -0.32
C GLU A 132 -18.16 -8.91 1.12
N GLU A 133 -17.57 -7.90 1.77
CA GLU A 133 -17.19 -8.00 3.18
C GLU A 133 -18.45 -8.25 4.02
N LYS A 134 -18.52 -9.43 4.62
CA LYS A 134 -19.68 -9.87 5.42
C LYS A 134 -19.80 -9.09 6.72
N ASN A 135 -18.71 -8.47 7.18
CA ASN A 135 -18.72 -7.61 8.35
C ASN A 135 -19.02 -6.14 7.98
N PRO A 136 -20.23 -5.62 8.27
CA PRO A 136 -20.62 -4.27 7.88
C PRO A 136 -19.77 -3.18 8.56
N ASP A 137 -19.25 -3.44 9.76
CA ASP A 137 -18.42 -2.49 10.50
C ASP A 137 -17.03 -2.37 9.85
N LEU A 138 -16.46 -3.49 9.41
CA LEU A 138 -15.22 -3.52 8.66
C LEU A 138 -15.40 -2.89 7.27
N ALA A 139 -16.48 -3.20 6.57
CA ALA A 139 -16.81 -2.57 5.29
C ALA A 139 -16.94 -1.04 5.41
N ARG A 140 -17.59 -0.54 6.48
CA ARG A 140 -17.65 0.89 6.79
C ARG A 140 -16.27 1.48 7.02
N LEU A 141 -15.43 0.78 7.78
CA LEU A 141 -14.07 1.25 8.09
C LEU A 141 -13.19 1.30 6.84
N VAL A 142 -13.24 0.29 5.98
CA VAL A 142 -12.54 0.27 4.67
C VAL A 142 -13.00 1.42 3.79
N ARG A 143 -14.31 1.71 3.72
CA ARG A 143 -14.81 2.89 2.99
C ARG A 143 -14.32 4.21 3.57
N LYS A 144 -14.21 4.31 4.89
CA LYS A 144 -13.71 5.52 5.57
C LYS A 144 -12.21 5.72 5.33
N PHE A 145 -11.44 4.64 5.36
CA PHE A 145 -9.99 4.62 5.13
C PHE A 145 -9.66 3.92 3.81
N ASP A 146 -10.29 4.40 2.73
CA ASP A 146 -10.16 3.82 1.40
C ASP A 146 -8.67 3.75 0.97
N PRO A 147 -8.12 2.54 0.73
CA PRO A 147 -6.72 2.38 0.34
C PRO A 147 -6.37 3.04 -0.99
N ALA A 148 -7.27 2.98 -1.98
CA ALA A 148 -7.04 3.58 -3.29
C ALA A 148 -6.98 5.11 -3.18
N LEU A 149 -7.92 5.70 -2.42
CA LEU A 149 -7.94 7.15 -2.21
C LEU A 149 -6.77 7.63 -1.34
N ARG A 150 -6.37 6.82 -0.36
CA ARG A 150 -5.17 7.08 0.47
C ARG A 150 -3.92 7.13 -0.40
N ASP A 151 -3.74 6.13 -1.27
CA ASP A 151 -2.55 6.03 -2.12
C ASP A 151 -2.54 7.14 -3.19
N GLU A 152 -3.69 7.42 -3.80
CA GLU A 152 -3.89 8.53 -4.76
C GLU A 152 -3.55 9.91 -4.15
N ARG A 153 -3.96 10.15 -2.89
CA ARG A 153 -3.64 11.41 -2.20
C ARG A 153 -2.17 11.49 -1.75
N ASN A 154 -1.47 10.37 -1.69
CA ASN A 154 -0.11 10.30 -1.21
C ASN A 154 0.89 10.62 -2.33
N ARG A 155 1.06 11.91 -2.62
CA ARG A 155 2.03 12.39 -3.62
C ARG A 155 3.46 11.89 -3.37
N GLN A 156 3.84 11.68 -2.11
CA GLN A 156 5.16 11.14 -1.80
C GLN A 156 5.27 9.68 -2.24
N LEU A 157 4.25 8.86 -2.00
CA LEU A 157 4.22 7.47 -2.47
C LEU A 157 4.27 7.38 -4.00
N GLY A 158 3.45 8.17 -4.70
CA GLY A 158 3.48 8.26 -6.17
C GLY A 158 4.87 8.57 -6.68
N LYS A 159 5.46 9.66 -6.19
CA LYS A 159 6.82 10.09 -6.58
C LYS A 159 7.89 9.02 -6.32
N LEU A 160 7.86 8.36 -5.16
CA LEU A 160 8.84 7.30 -4.86
C LEU A 160 8.66 6.08 -5.78
N GLY A 161 7.42 5.76 -6.15
CA GLY A 161 7.12 4.72 -7.11
C GLY A 161 7.65 5.03 -8.50
N GLU A 162 7.35 6.23 -9.01
CA GLU A 162 7.85 6.72 -10.29
C GLU A 162 9.39 6.71 -10.34
N GLU A 163 10.06 7.21 -9.30
CA GLU A 163 11.52 7.18 -9.16
C GLU A 163 12.06 5.74 -9.23
N ARG A 164 11.42 4.81 -8.52
CA ARG A 164 11.81 3.39 -8.51
C ARG A 164 11.71 2.77 -9.91
N VAL A 165 10.62 3.03 -10.64
CA VAL A 165 10.42 2.52 -12.00
C VAL A 165 11.43 3.13 -12.96
N PHE A 166 11.63 4.45 -12.91
CA PHE A 166 12.61 5.15 -13.73
C PHE A 166 14.01 4.56 -13.60
N HIS A 167 14.50 4.35 -12.37
CA HIS A 167 15.81 3.72 -12.15
C HIS A 167 15.85 2.26 -12.57
N SER A 168 14.76 1.50 -12.35
CA SER A 168 14.65 0.11 -12.80
C SER A 168 14.79 0.01 -14.32
N GLU A 169 14.10 0.87 -15.07
CA GLU A 169 14.10 0.84 -16.53
C GLU A 169 15.46 1.21 -17.11
N LYS A 170 16.15 2.18 -16.52
CA LYS A 170 17.55 2.49 -16.88
C LYS A 170 18.47 1.31 -16.59
N ALA A 171 18.34 0.66 -15.44
CA ALA A 171 19.14 -0.51 -15.09
C ALA A 171 18.85 -1.69 -16.03
N ARG A 172 17.58 -1.93 -16.40
CA ARG A 172 17.16 -2.97 -17.34
C ARG A 172 17.81 -2.78 -18.71
N LEU A 173 17.74 -1.56 -19.26
CA LEU A 173 18.34 -1.25 -20.57
C LEU A 173 19.87 -1.35 -20.55
N ARG A 174 20.53 -0.89 -19.48
CA ARG A 174 21.99 -1.04 -19.32
C ARG A 174 22.41 -2.49 -19.22
N ALA A 175 21.68 -3.32 -18.48
CA ALA A 175 21.94 -4.75 -18.39
C ALA A 175 21.78 -5.47 -19.74
N ALA A 176 20.94 -4.95 -20.63
CA ALA A 176 20.81 -5.40 -22.01
C ALA A 176 21.84 -4.79 -22.98
N GLY A 177 22.83 -4.03 -22.49
CA GLY A 177 23.85 -3.37 -23.32
C GLY A 177 23.33 -2.17 -24.14
N ARG A 178 22.17 -1.63 -23.78
CA ARG A 178 21.51 -0.49 -24.45
C ARG A 178 21.69 0.81 -23.68
N ASP A 179 22.92 1.20 -23.37
CA ASP A 179 23.24 2.48 -22.73
C ASP A 179 22.70 3.68 -23.52
N ASP A 180 22.65 3.55 -24.85
CA ASP A 180 22.08 4.54 -25.76
C ASP A 180 20.59 4.79 -25.46
N LEU A 181 19.80 3.75 -25.18
CA LEU A 181 18.39 3.88 -24.80
C LEU A 181 18.23 4.25 -23.34
N ALA A 182 19.05 3.70 -22.45
CA ALA A 182 19.02 4.02 -21.02
C ALA A 182 19.25 5.52 -20.76
N SER A 183 20.05 6.19 -21.60
CA SER A 183 20.26 7.65 -21.56
C SER A 183 19.03 8.46 -22.01
N LYS A 184 18.11 7.86 -22.77
CA LYS A 184 16.90 8.49 -23.31
C LYS A 184 15.66 8.25 -22.46
N VAL A 185 15.73 7.41 -21.42
CA VAL A 185 14.62 7.22 -20.47
C VAL A 185 14.34 8.54 -19.77
N ARG A 186 13.06 8.94 -19.72
CA ARG A 186 12.61 10.21 -19.13
C ARG A 186 11.58 9.98 -18.04
N TRP A 187 11.64 10.80 -16.99
CA TRP A 187 10.59 10.88 -15.97
C TRP A 187 9.66 12.03 -16.34
N VAL A 188 8.67 11.73 -17.18
CA VAL A 188 7.80 12.70 -17.84
C VAL A 188 6.92 13.44 -16.83
N ALA A 189 6.32 12.76 -15.85
CA ALA A 189 5.53 13.43 -14.81
C ALA A 189 6.33 14.51 -14.04
N GLN A 190 7.62 14.27 -13.81
CA GLN A 190 8.51 15.20 -13.09
C GLN A 190 9.03 16.35 -13.97
N GLU A 191 9.13 16.15 -15.29
CA GLU A 191 9.66 17.13 -16.26
C GLU A 191 8.55 17.98 -16.91
N ASP A 192 7.48 17.34 -17.36
CA ASP A 192 6.43 17.92 -18.21
C ASP A 192 5.06 18.05 -17.48
N GLY A 193 4.93 17.42 -16.31
CA GLY A 193 3.70 17.38 -15.50
C GLY A 193 2.68 16.32 -15.94
N ASP A 194 1.54 16.25 -15.22
CA ASP A 194 0.53 15.17 -15.32
C ASP A 194 -0.31 15.18 -16.62
N GLY A 195 0.03 16.06 -17.58
CA GLY A 195 -0.75 16.26 -18.81
C GLY A 195 -0.54 15.21 -19.89
N ALA A 196 0.56 14.45 -19.83
CA ALA A 196 0.96 13.52 -20.88
C ALA A 196 0.19 12.19 -20.89
N GLY A 197 -0.42 11.80 -19.77
CA GLY A 197 -1.15 10.54 -19.62
C GLY A 197 -0.28 9.32 -19.35
N PHE A 198 0.99 9.51 -18.98
CA PHE A 198 1.93 8.50 -18.50
C PHE A 198 3.07 9.16 -17.69
N ASP A 199 3.77 8.39 -16.84
CA ASP A 199 4.80 8.94 -15.94
C ASP A 199 6.23 8.76 -16.46
N VAL A 200 6.54 7.63 -17.07
CA VAL A 200 7.91 7.27 -17.51
C VAL A 200 7.91 6.85 -18.98
N LEU A 201 8.75 7.52 -19.78
CA LEU A 201 9.09 7.08 -21.12
C LEU A 201 10.30 6.14 -21.04
N SER A 202 10.14 4.92 -21.53
CA SER A 202 11.18 3.89 -21.62
C SER A 202 11.18 3.24 -23.00
N PHE A 203 11.99 2.21 -23.19
CA PHE A 203 12.17 1.52 -24.46
C PHE A 203 12.26 0.01 -24.30
N THR A 204 11.81 -0.74 -25.32
CA THR A 204 12.14 -2.15 -25.46
C THR A 204 13.63 -2.31 -25.79
N GLU A 205 14.18 -3.51 -25.67
CA GLU A 205 15.57 -3.78 -26.10
C GLU A 205 15.78 -3.57 -27.60
N ARG A 206 14.70 -3.59 -28.40
CA ARG A 206 14.72 -3.27 -29.84
C ARG A 206 14.70 -1.76 -30.10
N GLY A 207 14.28 -0.96 -29.13
CA GLY A 207 14.19 0.50 -29.23
C GLY A 207 12.78 1.03 -29.46
N ASP A 208 11.75 0.19 -29.42
CA ASP A 208 10.37 0.63 -29.47
C ASP A 208 10.01 1.35 -28.16
N GLU A 209 9.19 2.38 -28.24
CA GLU A 209 8.76 3.16 -27.08
C GLU A 209 7.93 2.31 -26.11
N ARG A 210 8.04 2.63 -24.82
CA ARG A 210 7.20 2.13 -23.73
C ARG A 210 6.73 3.32 -22.92
N PHE A 211 5.42 3.52 -22.82
CA PHE A 211 4.82 4.56 -21.99
C PHE A 211 4.29 3.93 -20.72
N LEU A 212 4.93 4.22 -19.59
CA LEU A 212 4.63 3.58 -18.33
C LEU A 212 3.85 4.54 -17.43
N GLU A 213 2.63 4.16 -17.11
CA GLU A 213 1.81 4.79 -16.07
C GLU A 213 2.01 4.04 -14.75
N VAL A 214 2.62 4.68 -13.75
CA VAL A 214 3.08 4.05 -12.52
C VAL A 214 2.01 4.15 -11.44
N LYS A 215 1.46 3.02 -11.03
CA LYS A 215 0.49 2.95 -9.92
C LYS A 215 1.14 2.28 -8.73
N THR A 216 1.26 2.99 -7.61
CA THR A 216 2.02 2.53 -6.45
C THR A 216 1.13 2.38 -5.22
N THR A 217 1.21 1.23 -4.55
CA THR A 217 0.51 0.96 -3.30
C THR A 217 1.43 0.36 -2.24
N VAL A 218 1.17 0.66 -0.98
CA VAL A 218 1.74 -0.08 0.16
C VAL A 218 0.95 -1.36 0.49
N GLY A 219 -0.21 -1.53 -0.15
CA GLY A 219 -1.08 -2.69 -0.06
C GLY A 219 -0.66 -3.82 -0.99
N SER A 220 -1.61 -4.71 -1.25
CA SER A 220 -1.42 -5.91 -2.06
C SER A 220 -1.47 -5.62 -3.57
N GLU A 221 -1.15 -6.63 -4.37
CA GLU A 221 -1.29 -6.60 -5.82
C GLU A 221 -2.73 -6.34 -6.30
N GLN A 222 -3.73 -6.50 -5.43
CA GLN A 222 -5.16 -6.34 -5.73
C GLN A 222 -5.76 -5.02 -5.21
N THR A 223 -4.97 -4.18 -4.55
CA THR A 223 -5.45 -2.87 -4.07
C THR A 223 -6.04 -2.07 -5.25
N PRO A 224 -7.30 -1.59 -5.17
CA PRO A 224 -7.85 -0.75 -6.23
C PRO A 224 -7.02 0.53 -6.44
N PHE A 225 -7.18 1.16 -7.59
CA PHE A 225 -6.47 2.39 -7.94
C PHE A 225 -7.27 3.21 -8.93
N TYR A 226 -7.00 4.51 -8.97
CA TYR A 226 -7.64 5.41 -9.92
C TYR A 226 -6.83 5.49 -11.22
N ILE A 227 -7.56 5.69 -12.31
CA ILE A 227 -7.00 5.99 -13.63
C ILE A 227 -7.62 7.31 -14.07
N SER A 228 -6.80 8.27 -14.46
CA SER A 228 -7.31 9.56 -14.94
C SER A 228 -7.91 9.43 -16.35
N LYS A 229 -8.69 10.46 -16.75
CA LYS A 229 -9.23 10.50 -18.12
C LYS A 229 -8.11 10.50 -19.16
N ASN A 230 -7.02 11.22 -18.90
CA ASN A 230 -5.91 11.35 -19.84
C ASN A 230 -5.18 10.02 -19.98
N GLU A 231 -4.88 9.34 -18.89
CA GLU A 231 -4.29 7.99 -18.89
C GLU A 231 -5.15 7.00 -19.67
N LYS A 232 -6.47 6.99 -19.41
CA LYS A 232 -7.40 6.11 -20.14
C LYS A 232 -7.36 6.39 -21.64
N SER A 233 -7.52 7.66 -22.05
CA SER A 233 -7.49 8.03 -23.47
C SER A 233 -6.14 7.71 -24.13
N PHE A 234 -5.03 7.97 -23.46
CA PHE A 234 -3.70 7.66 -23.99
C PHE A 234 -3.46 6.15 -24.10
N SER A 235 -3.98 5.35 -23.16
CA SER A 235 -3.92 3.88 -23.22
C SER A 235 -4.68 3.30 -24.43
N GLU A 236 -5.75 3.97 -24.87
CA GLU A 236 -6.54 3.60 -26.04
C GLU A 236 -5.84 4.01 -27.35
N GLU A 237 -5.10 5.12 -27.34
CA GLU A 237 -4.33 5.64 -28.47
C GLU A 237 -3.06 4.81 -28.75
N ARG A 238 -2.29 4.48 -27.70
CA ARG A 238 -0.99 3.79 -27.80
C ARG A 238 -1.04 2.39 -27.21
N GLN A 239 -1.98 1.56 -27.67
CA GLN A 239 -2.14 0.18 -27.18
C GLN A 239 -0.89 -0.69 -27.33
N ASP A 240 -0.11 -0.42 -28.38
CA ASP A 240 1.15 -1.09 -28.71
C ASP A 240 2.22 -0.87 -27.62
N ALA A 241 2.26 0.33 -27.04
CA ALA A 241 3.37 0.80 -26.22
C ALA A 241 3.01 1.17 -24.76
N PHE A 242 1.76 1.52 -24.48
CA PHE A 242 1.31 1.93 -23.14
C PHE A 242 1.18 0.75 -22.19
N ARG A 243 1.67 0.90 -20.95
CA ARG A 243 1.53 -0.10 -19.90
C ARG A 243 1.20 0.60 -18.59
N ILE A 244 0.29 0.03 -17.80
CA ILE A 244 0.22 0.35 -16.38
C ILE A 244 1.31 -0.47 -15.70
N PHE A 245 2.24 0.20 -15.02
CA PHE A 245 3.29 -0.41 -14.21
C PHE A 245 2.86 -0.39 -12.75
N ARG A 246 2.42 -1.54 -12.24
CA ARG A 246 1.85 -1.64 -10.89
C ARG A 246 2.93 -2.04 -9.88
N LEU A 247 3.24 -1.13 -8.96
CA LEU A 247 4.06 -1.38 -7.78
C LEU A 247 3.18 -1.67 -6.55
N TYR A 248 3.47 -2.76 -5.84
CA TYR A 248 2.76 -3.16 -4.63
C TYR A 248 3.73 -3.69 -3.56
N ASP A 249 3.23 -3.90 -2.33
CA ASP A 249 4.04 -4.19 -1.15
C ASP A 249 5.18 -3.16 -0.94
N PHE A 250 4.98 -1.92 -1.42
CA PHE A 250 6.07 -0.95 -1.61
C PHE A 250 6.80 -0.57 -0.32
N ALA A 251 6.10 -0.59 0.82
CA ALA A 251 6.70 -0.30 2.12
C ALA A 251 7.56 -1.43 2.71
N ARG A 252 7.52 -2.64 2.12
CA ARG A 252 8.21 -3.83 2.66
C ARG A 252 9.22 -4.40 1.67
N ALA A 253 8.72 -4.83 0.52
CA ALA A 253 9.49 -5.48 -0.52
C ALA A 253 8.77 -5.18 -1.84
N PRO A 254 9.12 -4.06 -2.51
CA PRO A 254 8.47 -3.65 -3.74
C PRO A 254 8.47 -4.78 -4.77
N LYS A 255 7.28 -5.11 -5.24
CA LYS A 255 7.06 -6.05 -6.35
C LYS A 255 6.32 -5.34 -7.46
N ALA A 256 6.47 -5.86 -8.67
CA ALA A 256 5.91 -5.25 -9.86
C ALA A 256 5.18 -6.26 -10.75
N PHE A 257 4.17 -5.78 -11.47
CA PHE A 257 3.62 -6.40 -12.66
C PHE A 257 3.14 -5.31 -13.64
N GLU A 258 2.89 -5.68 -14.89
CA GLU A 258 2.40 -4.76 -15.91
C GLU A 258 1.01 -5.17 -16.41
N ILE A 259 0.21 -4.18 -16.81
CA ILE A 259 -1.07 -4.38 -17.50
C ILE A 259 -0.99 -3.74 -18.89
N THR A 260 -1.29 -4.53 -19.90
CA THR A 260 -1.36 -4.11 -21.31
C THR A 260 -2.79 -3.71 -21.68
N PRO A 261 -2.98 -2.69 -22.53
CA PRO A 261 -4.26 -2.43 -23.18
C PRO A 261 -4.75 -3.62 -24.02
N PRO A 262 -6.08 -3.74 -24.26
CA PRO A 262 -7.14 -2.93 -23.67
C PRO A 262 -7.26 -3.21 -22.16
N LEU A 263 -7.35 -2.15 -21.36
CA LEU A 263 -7.24 -2.26 -19.89
C LEU A 263 -8.39 -3.10 -19.29
N GLU A 264 -9.56 -3.03 -19.91
CA GLU A 264 -10.77 -3.77 -19.56
C GLU A 264 -10.61 -5.30 -19.72
N SER A 265 -9.56 -5.77 -20.39
CA SER A 265 -9.22 -7.20 -20.42
C SER A 265 -8.79 -7.75 -19.06
N ARG A 266 -8.32 -6.88 -18.17
CA ARG A 266 -7.81 -7.23 -16.83
C ARG A 266 -8.48 -6.46 -15.71
N LEU A 267 -9.05 -5.28 -15.99
CA LEU A 267 -9.59 -4.36 -15.00
C LEU A 267 -11.10 -4.19 -15.15
N ILE A 268 -11.77 -3.95 -14.02
CA ILE A 268 -13.14 -3.44 -13.99
C ILE A 268 -13.02 -1.93 -13.76
N LEU A 269 -13.47 -1.12 -14.74
CA LEU A 269 -13.41 0.33 -14.65
C LEU A 269 -14.77 0.88 -14.23
N GLU A 270 -14.80 1.58 -13.10
CA GLU A 270 -15.99 2.26 -12.57
C GLU A 270 -15.80 3.77 -12.61
N ALA A 271 -16.85 4.50 -12.95
CA ALA A 271 -16.81 5.95 -12.96
C ALA A 271 -16.75 6.49 -11.52
N ALA A 272 -15.62 7.07 -11.12
CA ALA A 272 -15.43 7.61 -9.78
C ALA A 272 -15.82 9.09 -9.65
N ASN A 273 -15.49 9.92 -10.64
CA ASN A 273 -15.69 11.37 -10.60
C ASN A 273 -16.42 11.86 -11.86
N TYR A 274 -17.32 12.83 -11.70
CA TYR A 274 -18.00 13.50 -12.80
C TYR A 274 -17.46 14.92 -13.00
N LYS A 275 -17.15 15.30 -14.25
CA LYS A 275 -16.85 16.69 -14.59
C LYS A 275 -18.14 17.40 -14.95
N ALA A 276 -18.51 18.42 -14.16
CA ALA A 276 -19.61 19.32 -14.49
C ALA A 276 -19.11 20.57 -15.23
N SER A 277 -19.91 21.08 -16.17
CA SER A 277 -19.69 22.35 -16.88
C SER A 277 -20.98 23.13 -16.96
N PHE A 278 -20.89 24.46 -16.92
CA PHE A 278 -22.03 25.34 -17.19
C PHE A 278 -22.51 25.14 -18.64
N ARG A 279 -23.83 25.21 -18.83
CA ARG A 279 -24.45 25.20 -20.15
C ARG A 279 -24.46 26.61 -20.73
#